data_AF-A0AB34U7N1-F1
#
_entry.id   AF-A0AB34U7N1-F1
#
_cell.length_a   1.000
_cell.length_b   1.000
_cell.length_c   1.000
_cell.angle_alpha   90.00
_cell.angle_beta   90.00
_cell.angle_gamma   90.00
#
_symmetry.space_group_name_H-M   'P 1'
#
loop_
_entity.id
_entity.type
_entity.pdbx_description
1 polymer ?
#
loop_
_entity_poly.entity_id
_entity_poly.type
_entity_poly.pdbx_seq_one_letter_code
_entity_poly.pdbx_strand_id
1 'polypeptide(L)' 'MMILLDGQSGLAVNPAEVSSMRFAEWNGDKHLVLTMQTGKELSVRHWPYGDGPNVYRLHEQLLEAQ' A
#
# COMPACT_ATOMS: atom_id res chain seq x y z
N MET A 1 2.45 -8.34 12.23
CA MET A 1 2.72 -9.00 10.92
C MET A 1 3.17 -7.92 9.96
N MET A 2 4.14 -8.19 9.07
CA MET A 2 4.56 -7.21 8.06
C MET A 2 3.90 -7.55 6.73
N ILE A 3 3.38 -6.55 6.02
CA ILE A 3 2.85 -6.69 4.66
C ILE A 3 3.80 -6.00 3.69
N LEU A 4 4.30 -6.76 2.72
CA LEU A 4 5.17 -6.26 1.67
C LEU A 4 4.31 -5.51 0.64
N LEU A 5 4.58 -4.21 0.49
CA LEU A 5 3.87 -3.32 -0.42
C LEU A 5 4.47 -3.34 -1.82
N ASP A 6 5.79 -3.49 -1.92
CA ASP A 6 6.50 -3.52 -3.19
C ASP A 6 7.70 -4.47 -3.10
N GLY A 7 7.68 -5.50 -3.95
CA GLY A 7 8.69 -6.56 -3.92
C GLY A 7 10.07 -6.13 -4.42
N GLN A 8 10.14 -5.13 -5.31
CA GLN A 8 11.41 -4.68 -5.89
C GLN A 8 12.21 -3.80 -4.94
N SER A 9 11.53 -2.92 -4.21
CA SER A 9 12.12 -2.01 -3.23
C SER A 9 12.24 -2.61 -1.83
N GLY A 10 11.54 -3.73 -1.57
CA GLY A 10 11.44 -4.30 -0.23
C GLY A 10 10.58 -3.47 0.72
N LEU A 11 9.81 -2.51 0.20
CA LEU A 11 8.95 -1.65 1.00
C LEU A 11 7.87 -2.49 1.67
N ALA A 12 7.87 -2.51 2.99
CA ALA A 12 6.87 -3.21 3.80
C ALA A 12 6.31 -2.29 4.88
N VAL A 13 5.12 -2.61 5.35
CA VAL A 13 4.42 -1.87 6.41
C VAL A 13 3.90 -2.81 7.47
N ASN A 14 3.84 -2.33 8.71
CA ASN A 14 3.10 -2.97 9.78
C ASN A 14 1.65 -2.46 9.73
N PRO A 15 0.64 -3.31 9.45
CA PRO A 15 -0.76 -2.89 9.32
C PRO A 15 -1.31 -2.20 10.58
N ALA A 16 -0.83 -2.61 11.77
CA ALA A 16 -1.25 -2.01 13.04
C ALA A 16 -0.83 -0.54 13.19
N GLU A 17 0.13 -0.06 12.39
CA GLU A 17 0.56 1.34 12.37
C GLU A 17 -0.15 2.17 11.29
N VAL A 18 -1.00 1.55 10.47
CA VAL A 18 -1.81 2.24 9.46
C VAL A 18 -3.07 2.79 10.12
N SER A 19 -3.26 4.10 10.02
CA SER A 19 -4.43 4.82 10.53
C SER A 19 -5.57 4.83 9.51
N SER A 20 -5.25 5.05 8.24
CA SER A 20 -6.25 5.03 7.16
C SER A 20 -5.63 4.67 5.82
N MET A 21 -6.50 4.28 4.88
CA MET A 21 -6.12 3.85 3.54
C MET A 21 -7.07 4.46 2.52
N ARG A 22 -6.55 4.84 1.35
CA ARG A 22 -7.38 5.31 0.23
C ARG A 22 -6.73 5.02 -1.10
N PHE A 23 -7.57 4.83 -2.12
CA PHE A 23 -7.11 4.87 -3.50
C PHE A 23 -7.01 6.33 -3.97
N ALA A 24 -5.96 6.63 -4.72
CA ALA A 24 -5.74 7.91 -5.38
C ALA A 24 -5.41 7.67 -6.85
N GLU A 25 -5.67 8.67 -7.68
CA GLU A 25 -5.26 8.66 -9.09
C GLU A 25 -4.44 9.93 -9.37
N TRP A 26 -3.24 9.76 -9.91
CA TRP A 26 -2.32 10.84 -10.25
C TRP A 26 -1.83 10.64 -11.66
N ASN A 27 -2.06 11.61 -12.55
CA ASN A 27 -1.64 11.55 -13.95
C ASN A 27 -2.05 10.25 -14.69
N GLY A 28 -3.21 9.68 -14.32
CA GLY A 28 -3.74 8.44 -14.89
C GLY A 28 -3.23 7.15 -14.23
N ASP A 29 -2.26 7.25 -13.31
CA ASP A 29 -1.80 6.12 -12.50
C ASP A 29 -2.63 5.98 -11.23
N LYS A 30 -3.03 4.75 -10.91
CA LYS A 30 -3.70 4.43 -9.64
C LYS A 30 -2.68 4.17 -8.56
N HIS A 31 -2.96 4.65 -7.34
CA HIS A 31 -2.12 4.49 -6.18
C HIS A 31 -2.95 4.04 -4.97
N LEU A 32 -2.34 3.27 -4.08
CA LEU A 32 -2.81 3.09 -2.70
C LEU A 32 -1.99 3.99 -1.80
N VAL A 33 -2.67 4.87 -1.08
CA VAL A 33 -2.08 5.77 -0.09
C VAL A 33 -2.42 5.23 1.29
N LEU A 34 -1.39 5.03 2.09
CA LEU A 34 -1.47 4.60 3.48
C LEU A 34 -1.06 5.77 4.36
N THR A 35 -1.96 6.19 5.25
CA THR A 35 -1.64 7.18 6.27
C THR A 35 -1.30 6.45 7.56
N MET A 36 -0.08 6.59 8.04
CA MET A 36 0.38 5.99 9.29
C MET A 36 -0.17 6.74 10.50
N GLN A 37 -0.20 6.12 11.67
CA GLN A 37 -0.58 6.75 12.95
C GLN A 37 0.30 7.96 13.29
N THR A 38 1.53 8.00 12.79
CA THR A 38 2.46 9.15 12.92
C THR A 38 2.11 10.34 12.04
N GLY A 39 1.10 10.20 11.15
CA GLY A 39 0.73 11.19 10.14
C GLY A 39 1.56 11.10 8.85
N LYS A 40 2.58 10.23 8.80
CA LYS A 40 3.35 9.98 7.57
C LYS A 40 2.48 9.29 6.53
N GLU A 41 2.51 9.75 5.29
CA GLU A 41 1.89 9.05 4.16
C GLU A 41 2.92 8.21 3.40
N LEU A 42 2.52 7.00 3.03
CA LEU A 42 3.20 6.15 2.05
C LEU A 42 2.28 6.00 0.85
N SER A 43 2.84 6.01 -0.36
CA SER A 43 2.05 5.76 -1.56
C SER A 43 2.72 4.69 -2.41
N VAL A 44 1.90 3.79 -2.95
CA VAL A 44 2.33 2.68 -3.78
C VAL A 44 1.57 2.75 -5.08
N ARG A 45 2.30 2.85 -6.20
CA ARG A 45 1.70 2.86 -7.53
C ARG A 45 1.21 1.46 -7.88
N HIS A 46 0.03 1.38 -8.49
CA HIS A 46 -0.47 0.17 -9.11
C HIS A 46 0.35 -0.15 -10.36
N TRP A 47 1.09 -1.25 -10.30
CA TRP A 47 1.87 -1.75 -11.42
C TRP A 47 1.94 -3.28 -11.32
N PRO A 48 0.85 -4.01 -11.62
CA PRO A 48 0.77 -5.46 -11.41
C PRO A 48 1.46 -6.26 -12.52
N TYR A 49 2.54 -5.73 -13.11
CA TYR A 49 3.34 -6.43 -14.11
C TYR A 49 4.52 -7.12 -13.42
N GLY A 50 4.68 -8.43 -13.65
CA GLY A 50 5.66 -9.24 -12.93
C GLY A 50 5.37 -9.27 -11.43
N ASP A 51 6.40 -9.00 -10.62
CA ASP A 51 6.29 -8.92 -9.14
C ASP A 51 5.90 -7.52 -8.64
N GLY A 52 5.37 -6.67 -9.51
CA GLY A 52 5.00 -5.30 -9.15
C GLY A 52 3.70 -5.22 -8.33
N PRO A 53 3.45 -4.09 -7.65
CA PRO A 53 2.37 -3.96 -6.69
C PRO A 53 0.97 -4.04 -7.31
N ASN A 54 0.15 -4.97 -6.80
CA ASN A 54 -1.29 -4.95 -7.00
C ASN A 54 -1.98 -4.26 -5.81
N VAL A 55 -2.21 -2.96 -5.93
CA VAL A 55 -2.81 -2.14 -4.86
C VAL A 55 -4.18 -2.62 -4.36
N TYR A 56 -4.97 -3.32 -5.18
CA TYR A 56 -6.26 -3.86 -4.74
C TYR A 56 -6.06 -5.04 -3.78
N ARG A 57 -5.17 -5.97 -4.14
CA ARG A 57 -4.80 -7.09 -3.28
C ARG A 57 -4.14 -6.61 -1.99
N LEU A 58 -3.25 -5.61 -2.08
CA LEU A 58 -2.60 -5.03 -0.90
C LEU A 58 -3.64 -4.41 0.04
N HIS A 59 -4.62 -3.70 -0.49
CA HIS A 59 -5.69 -3.11 0.32
C HIS A 59 -6.52 -4.19 1.04
N GLU A 60 -6.89 -5.28 0.36
CA GLU A 60 -7.57 -6.42 1.00
C GLU A 60 -6.72 -7.04 2.11
N GLN A 61 -5.44 -7.34 1.84
CA GLN A 61 -4.53 -7.92 2.84
C GLN A 61 -4.32 -7.00 4.05
N LEU A 62 -4.26 -5.69 3.82
CA LEU A 62 -4.14 -4.71 4.90
C LEU A 62 -5.40 -4.64 5.75
N LEU A 63 -6.60 -4.73 5.15
CA LEU A 63 -7.87 -4.78 5.87
C LEU A 63 -8.02 -6.07 6.70
N GLU A 64 -7.61 -7.21 6.14
CA GLU A 64 -7.64 -8.51 6.84
C GLU A 64 -6.67 -8.55 8.03
N ALA A 65 -5.63 -7.71 8.01
CA ALA A 65 -4.61 -7.66 9.03
C ALA A 65 -4.82 -6.57 10.11
N GLN A 66 -5.95 -5.85 10.08
CA GLN A 66 -6.34 -4.89 11.12
C GLN A 66 -6.93 -5.56 12.36
#